data_AF-A0A3D0KSP9-F1
#
_entry.id   AF-A0A3D0KSP9-F1
#
_cell.length_a   1.000
_cell.length_b   1.000
_cell.length_c   1.000
_cell.angle_alpha   90.00
_cell.angle_beta   90.00
_cell.angle_gamma   90.00
#
_symmetry.space_group_name_H-M   'P 1'
#
loop_
_entity.id
_entity.type
_entity.pdbx_description
1 polymer ?
#
loop_
_entity_poly.entity_id
_entity_poly.type
_entity_poly.pdbx_seq_one_letter_code
_entity_poly.pdbx_strand_id
1 'polypeptide(L)'
;MTTSLPPLPEPVRKDPQKKTPSALIPPSARSRLGMRLSAEAARGRFRLPHCNACNQPVWPPREACPACLSSLQWRDADATGTLIAETTLETSPELYFRERTPWRVGTVDLAGGVPVMAHLHAQCRIGDTVTLRLFLDKADRAVFMAFSDLDSPDLREDIQLRELTNDPRHRRVLITDARTPAGVALARAMTKAGAKRIFAGIGDAWKRDAAIEALEGMETVSTVPLDLTDTRSVEELCGEIGGKVDILVHNAEQVRPGGVMAGRGIADAKQLHEKLVFGFMRLAESFGPVMRSRGADGVNAATAWVNLLSVYAHANWPAYGQHSAAHAATLSLAQCLR
;
A
#
# COMPACT_ATOMS: atom_id res chain seq x y z
N MET A 1 -22.14 -17.81 -16.94
CA MET A 1 -22.57 -17.32 -15.61
C MET A 1 -21.38 -17.47 -14.67
N THR A 2 -20.68 -16.38 -14.40
CA THR A 2 -19.58 -16.34 -13.44
C THR A 2 -20.15 -16.66 -12.06
N THR A 3 -19.73 -17.77 -11.48
CA THR A 3 -20.04 -18.13 -10.09
C THR A 3 -19.43 -17.07 -9.18
N SER A 4 -20.26 -16.44 -8.33
CA SER A 4 -19.80 -15.46 -7.35
C SER A 4 -18.76 -16.09 -6.41
N LEU A 5 -17.72 -15.33 -6.05
CA LEU A 5 -16.71 -15.83 -5.11
C LEU A 5 -17.31 -15.90 -3.69
N PRO A 6 -16.89 -16.88 -2.86
CA PRO A 6 -17.25 -16.87 -1.46
C PRO A 6 -16.67 -15.61 -0.79
N PRO A 7 -17.36 -15.03 0.20
CA PRO A 7 -16.84 -13.86 0.91
C PRO A 7 -15.53 -14.21 1.61
N LEU A 8 -14.61 -13.25 1.67
CA LEU A 8 -13.35 -13.36 2.35
C LEU A 8 -13.61 -13.73 3.82
N PRO A 9 -12.95 -14.79 4.33
CA PRO A 9 -13.23 -15.26 5.68
C PRO A 9 -12.82 -14.21 6.70
N GLU A 10 -13.60 -14.10 7.77
CA GLU A 10 -13.22 -13.22 8.86
C GLU A 10 -11.92 -13.70 9.53
N PRO A 11 -11.05 -12.79 9.94
CA PRO A 11 -9.81 -13.15 10.62
C PRO A 11 -10.08 -13.79 11.98
N VAL A 12 -9.59 -15.01 12.16
CA VAL A 12 -9.71 -15.77 13.41
C VAL A 12 -8.58 -15.38 14.37
N ARG A 13 -8.84 -15.45 15.67
CA ARG A 13 -7.81 -15.27 16.70
C ARG A 13 -6.72 -16.31 16.51
N LYS A 14 -5.46 -15.84 16.49
CA LYS A 14 -4.29 -16.69 16.29
C LYS A 14 -4.15 -17.70 17.42
N ASP A 15 -3.90 -18.94 17.04
CA ASP A 15 -3.56 -20.02 17.97
C ASP A 15 -2.11 -19.85 18.43
N PRO A 16 -1.85 -19.59 19.73
CA PRO A 16 -0.49 -19.37 20.24
C PRO A 16 0.39 -20.63 20.16
N GLN A 17 -0.20 -21.82 19.98
CA GLN A 17 0.54 -23.07 19.84
C GLN A 17 1.07 -23.29 18.41
N LYS A 18 0.51 -22.58 17.42
CA LYS A 18 0.93 -22.71 16.02
C LYS A 18 2.05 -21.74 15.70
N LYS A 19 2.97 -22.18 14.83
CA LYS A 19 4.04 -21.34 14.32
C LYS A 19 3.46 -20.10 13.63
N THR A 20 3.98 -18.93 14.00
CA THR A 20 3.71 -17.68 13.27
C THR A 20 4.37 -17.73 11.89
N PRO A 21 3.61 -17.50 10.80
CA PRO A 21 4.19 -17.34 9.47
C PRO A 21 5.22 -16.23 9.47
N SER A 22 6.36 -16.46 8.82
CA SER A 22 7.40 -15.44 8.73
C SER A 22 7.04 -14.44 7.62
N ALA A 23 7.34 -13.16 7.83
CA ALA A 23 7.16 -12.12 6.80
C ALA A 23 8.21 -12.26 5.68
N LEU A 24 8.06 -13.30 4.87
CA LEU A 24 8.90 -13.61 3.72
C LEU A 24 8.61 -12.66 2.56
N ILE A 25 9.61 -12.45 1.72
CA ILE A 25 9.57 -11.56 0.55
C ILE A 25 9.71 -12.44 -0.72
N PRO A 26 8.99 -12.15 -1.82
CA PRO A 26 9.14 -12.89 -3.06
C PRO A 26 10.52 -12.68 -3.72
N PRO A 27 10.89 -13.51 -4.72
CA PRO A 27 12.15 -13.36 -5.45
C PRO A 27 12.34 -11.95 -6.06
N SER A 28 13.35 -11.24 -5.56
CA SER A 28 13.56 -9.81 -5.84
C SER A 28 14.50 -9.54 -7.02
N ALA A 29 15.28 -10.53 -7.47
CA ALA A 29 16.23 -10.36 -8.55
C ALA A 29 15.53 -9.95 -9.85
N ARG A 30 15.92 -8.80 -10.42
CA ARG A 30 15.43 -8.29 -11.70
C ARG A 30 16.58 -7.64 -12.47
N SER A 31 16.52 -7.74 -13.79
CA SER A 31 17.41 -6.95 -14.66
C SER A 31 17.11 -5.46 -14.53
N ARG A 32 18.06 -4.60 -14.95
CA ARG A 32 17.85 -3.14 -14.99
C ARG A 32 16.60 -2.75 -15.80
N LEU A 33 16.35 -3.46 -16.90
CA LEU A 33 15.14 -3.26 -17.71
C LEU A 33 13.87 -3.72 -16.98
N GLY A 34 13.93 -4.81 -16.20
CA GLY A 34 12.84 -5.22 -15.31
C GLY A 34 12.52 -4.20 -14.22
N MET A 35 13.53 -3.48 -13.69
CA MET A 35 13.29 -2.37 -12.77
C MET A 35 12.51 -1.23 -13.41
N ARG A 36 12.66 -1.01 -14.73
CA ARG A 36 11.85 0.00 -15.44
C ARG A 36 10.36 -0.35 -15.41
N LEU A 37 9.99 -1.62 -15.59
CA LEU A 37 8.62 -2.07 -15.44
C LEU A 37 8.07 -1.77 -14.03
N SER A 38 8.88 -2.00 -13.00
CA SER A 38 8.53 -1.69 -11.60
C SER A 38 8.28 -0.19 -11.40
N ALA A 39 9.06 0.67 -12.05
CA ALA A 39 8.83 2.12 -12.01
C ALA A 39 7.57 2.57 -12.76
N GLU A 40 7.13 1.87 -13.80
CA GLU A 40 5.85 2.16 -14.48
C GLU A 40 4.67 1.65 -13.66
N ALA A 41 4.78 0.46 -13.07
CA ALA A 41 3.80 -0.11 -12.13
C ALA A 41 3.57 0.81 -10.92
N ALA A 42 4.65 1.35 -10.33
CA ALA A 42 4.57 2.31 -9.23
C ALA A 42 3.82 3.61 -9.58
N ARG A 43 3.71 3.94 -10.87
CA ARG A 43 2.95 5.11 -11.38
C ARG A 43 1.53 4.74 -11.83
N GLY A 44 1.12 3.47 -11.69
CA GLY A 44 -0.15 2.97 -12.18
C GLY A 44 -0.25 2.94 -13.71
N ARG A 45 0.89 2.86 -14.43
CA ARG A 45 0.91 2.87 -15.90
C ARG A 45 1.20 1.49 -16.45
N PHE A 46 0.40 1.05 -17.42
CA PHE A 46 0.64 -0.18 -18.16
C PHE A 46 1.45 0.13 -19.42
N ARG A 47 2.78 0.03 -19.31
CA ARG A 47 3.72 0.32 -20.40
C ARG A 47 4.61 -0.88 -20.71
N LEU A 48 4.80 -1.14 -21.99
CA LEU A 48 5.71 -2.17 -22.50
C LEU A 48 6.69 -1.55 -23.51
N PRO A 49 7.89 -2.13 -23.66
CA PRO A 49 8.85 -1.65 -24.65
C PRO A 49 8.34 -1.98 -26.06
N HIS A 50 8.31 -0.97 -26.92
CA HIS A 50 7.94 -1.05 -28.32
C HIS A 50 9.12 -0.64 -29.20
N CYS A 51 9.25 -1.28 -30.36
CA CYS A 51 10.33 -0.99 -31.29
C CYS A 51 10.20 0.37 -32.00
N ASN A 52 11.31 1.12 -32.04
CA ASN A 52 11.70 2.17 -32.99
C ASN A 52 11.08 2.04 -34.37
N ALA A 53 11.58 1.02 -35.10
CA ALA A 53 11.34 0.86 -36.52
C ALA A 53 10.09 0.04 -36.86
N CYS A 54 9.95 -1.17 -36.30
CA CYS A 54 8.85 -2.07 -36.68
C CYS A 54 7.61 -1.97 -35.79
N ASN A 55 7.61 -1.08 -34.77
CA ASN A 55 6.52 -0.87 -33.83
C ASN A 55 6.06 -2.12 -33.04
N GLN A 56 6.76 -3.24 -33.13
CA GLN A 56 6.43 -4.47 -32.42
C GLN A 56 6.58 -4.27 -30.89
N PRO A 57 5.58 -4.66 -30.09
CA PRO A 57 5.75 -4.78 -28.64
C PRO A 57 6.72 -5.92 -28.32
N VAL A 58 7.53 -5.74 -27.27
CA VAL A 58 8.57 -6.69 -26.88
C VAL A 58 8.36 -7.11 -25.43
N TRP A 59 8.29 -8.42 -25.19
CA TRP A 59 8.34 -9.00 -23.86
C TRP A 59 9.10 -10.34 -23.90
N PRO A 60 9.88 -10.68 -22.86
CA PRO A 60 10.33 -9.83 -21.75
C PRO A 60 11.12 -8.60 -22.22
N PRO A 61 11.35 -7.59 -21.36
CA PRO A 61 12.09 -6.38 -21.75
C PRO A 61 13.52 -6.71 -22.20
N ARG A 62 13.91 -6.18 -23.36
CA ARG A 62 15.25 -6.36 -23.96
C ARG A 62 15.91 -5.01 -24.25
N GLU A 63 17.20 -5.00 -24.58
CA GLU A 63 17.93 -3.78 -24.94
C GLU A 63 17.73 -3.38 -26.41
N ALA A 64 17.43 -4.37 -27.27
CA ALA A 64 17.16 -4.19 -28.69
C ALA A 64 15.97 -5.04 -29.13
N CYS A 65 15.33 -4.63 -30.23
CA CYS A 65 14.24 -5.37 -30.84
C CYS A 65 14.70 -6.75 -31.33
N PRO A 66 14.01 -7.85 -30.97
CA PRO A 66 14.40 -9.19 -31.42
C PRO A 66 14.17 -9.42 -32.92
N ALA A 67 13.31 -8.62 -33.57
CA ALA A 67 12.99 -8.78 -34.99
C ALA A 67 13.94 -7.99 -35.91
N CYS A 68 14.24 -6.73 -35.56
CA CYS A 68 14.99 -5.83 -36.45
C CYS A 68 16.17 -5.11 -35.78
N LEU A 69 16.53 -5.48 -34.55
CA LEU A 69 17.67 -4.95 -33.77
C LEU A 69 17.66 -3.43 -33.51
N SER A 70 16.57 -2.74 -33.82
CA SER A 70 16.39 -1.31 -33.54
C SER A 70 16.20 -1.06 -32.03
N SER A 71 16.30 0.21 -31.62
CA SER A 71 16.10 0.65 -30.25
C SER A 71 14.64 0.48 -29.80
N LEU A 72 14.46 0.30 -28.49
CA LEU A 72 13.15 0.13 -27.86
C LEU A 72 12.80 1.37 -27.04
N GLN A 73 11.52 1.75 -27.03
CA GLN A 73 10.99 2.78 -26.14
C GLN A 73 9.74 2.31 -25.41
N TRP A 74 9.60 2.71 -24.15
CA TRP A 74 8.45 2.36 -23.33
C TRP A 74 7.25 3.22 -23.72
N ARG A 75 6.17 2.57 -24.20
CA ARG A 75 4.92 3.22 -24.60
C ARG A 75 3.75 2.58 -23.84
N ASP A 76 2.64 3.29 -23.77
CA ASP A 76 1.38 2.71 -23.28
C ASP A 76 1.02 1.52 -24.19
N ALA A 77 0.69 0.41 -23.55
CA ALA A 77 0.33 -0.84 -24.23
C ALA A 77 -1.14 -1.15 -23.94
N ASP A 78 -1.79 -1.86 -24.86
CA ASP A 78 -3.09 -2.43 -24.56
C ASP A 78 -2.93 -3.48 -23.46
N ALA A 79 -3.72 -3.35 -22.40
CA ALA A 79 -3.69 -4.24 -21.26
C ALA A 79 -4.64 -5.44 -21.43
N THR A 80 -5.40 -5.49 -22.52
CA THR A 80 -6.30 -6.60 -22.82
C THR A 80 -5.56 -7.75 -23.50
N GLY A 81 -6.06 -8.97 -23.28
CA GLY A 81 -5.49 -10.18 -23.87
C GLY A 81 -6.40 -11.39 -23.68
N THR A 82 -5.98 -12.53 -24.18
CA THR A 82 -6.69 -13.81 -23.99
C THR A 82 -5.90 -14.71 -23.05
N LEU A 83 -6.55 -15.26 -22.02
CA LEU A 83 -5.92 -16.25 -21.15
C LEU A 83 -5.80 -17.59 -21.89
N ILE A 84 -4.58 -17.94 -22.32
CA ILE A 84 -4.35 -19.13 -23.16
C ILE A 84 -3.99 -20.38 -22.35
N ALA A 85 -3.47 -20.21 -21.14
CA ALA A 85 -3.13 -21.32 -20.24
C ALA A 85 -3.24 -20.87 -18.78
N GLU A 86 -3.73 -21.76 -17.91
CA GLU A 86 -3.73 -21.57 -16.45
C GLU A 86 -3.08 -22.76 -15.75
N THR A 87 -2.47 -22.51 -14.59
CA THR A 87 -1.96 -23.53 -13.69
C THR A 87 -2.04 -23.06 -12.24
N THR A 88 -2.13 -24.01 -11.31
CA THR A 88 -2.15 -23.76 -9.88
C THR A 88 -0.88 -24.31 -9.27
N LEU A 89 -0.12 -23.44 -8.62
CA LEU A 89 1.05 -23.82 -7.85
C LEU A 89 0.58 -24.45 -6.53
N GLU A 90 0.62 -25.78 -6.48
CA GLU A 90 0.24 -26.56 -5.29
C GLU A 90 1.40 -26.70 -4.29
N THR A 91 2.65 -26.63 -4.76
CA THR A 91 3.85 -26.71 -3.92
C THR A 91 4.99 -25.93 -4.56
N SER A 92 5.79 -25.24 -3.76
CA SER A 92 6.91 -24.44 -4.23
C SER A 92 8.17 -24.63 -3.38
N PRO A 93 9.37 -24.71 -3.99
CA PRO A 93 10.63 -24.62 -3.25
C PRO A 93 10.89 -23.18 -2.76
N GLU A 94 10.28 -22.17 -3.37
CA GLU A 94 10.39 -20.78 -2.94
C GLU A 94 9.57 -20.55 -1.67
N LEU A 95 10.24 -20.09 -0.61
CA LEU A 95 9.65 -20.01 0.74
C LEU A 95 8.42 -19.10 0.76
N TYR A 96 8.47 -17.97 0.04
CA TYR A 96 7.35 -17.03 -0.03
C TYR A 96 6.05 -17.67 -0.55
N PHE A 97 6.16 -18.39 -1.67
CA PHE A 97 5.01 -19.03 -2.31
C PHE A 97 4.58 -20.30 -1.58
N ARG A 98 5.51 -21.03 -0.95
CA ARG A 98 5.21 -22.23 -0.17
C ARG A 98 4.24 -21.98 0.98
N GLU A 99 4.25 -20.78 1.57
CA GLU A 99 3.31 -20.39 2.63
C GLU A 99 1.96 -19.85 2.08
N ARG A 100 1.79 -19.77 0.75
CA ARG A 100 0.65 -19.16 0.06
C ARG A 100 -0.01 -20.06 -0.98
N THR A 101 0.42 -21.32 -1.09
CA THR A 101 -0.23 -22.29 -1.96
C THR A 101 -1.62 -22.65 -1.41
N PRO A 102 -2.63 -22.89 -2.27
CA PRO A 102 -2.57 -22.88 -3.73
C PRO A 102 -2.46 -21.46 -4.31
N TRP A 103 -1.64 -21.28 -5.36
CA TRP A 103 -1.41 -19.96 -5.99
C TRP A 103 -1.59 -20.05 -7.51
N ARG A 104 -2.59 -19.35 -8.07
CA ARG A 104 -2.92 -19.42 -9.50
C ARG A 104 -2.08 -18.47 -10.33
N VAL A 105 -1.57 -18.99 -11.44
CA VAL A 105 -0.84 -18.24 -12.47
C VAL A 105 -1.26 -18.71 -13.86
N GLY A 106 -1.03 -17.89 -14.87
CA GLY A 106 -1.35 -18.23 -16.25
C GLY A 106 -0.55 -17.46 -17.27
N THR A 107 -0.67 -17.88 -18.51
CA THR A 107 -0.12 -17.18 -19.66
C THR A 107 -1.24 -16.45 -20.38
N VAL A 108 -1.11 -15.13 -20.49
CA VAL A 108 -2.04 -14.28 -21.22
C VAL A 108 -1.36 -13.83 -22.50
N ASP A 109 -2.00 -14.06 -23.64
CA ASP A 109 -1.57 -13.50 -24.91
C ASP A 109 -2.17 -12.10 -25.05
N LEU A 110 -1.32 -11.06 -24.91
CA LEU A 110 -1.73 -9.66 -25.00
C LEU A 110 -2.16 -9.29 -26.42
N ALA A 111 -3.06 -8.32 -26.53
CA ALA A 111 -3.35 -7.62 -27.78
C ALA A 111 -2.05 -7.04 -28.35
N GLY A 112 -1.50 -7.72 -29.37
CA GLY A 112 -0.13 -7.48 -29.87
C GLY A 112 0.72 -8.74 -30.03
N GLY A 113 0.20 -9.92 -29.68
CA GLY A 113 0.85 -11.22 -29.93
C GLY A 113 2.00 -11.50 -28.97
N VAL A 114 1.90 -10.99 -27.74
CA VAL A 114 2.96 -11.04 -26.74
C VAL A 114 2.48 -11.84 -25.53
N PRO A 115 3.00 -13.05 -25.30
CA PRO A 115 2.62 -13.85 -24.15
C PRO A 115 3.30 -13.34 -22.87
N VAL A 116 2.50 -13.09 -21.84
CA VAL A 116 2.97 -12.68 -20.51
C VAL A 116 2.53 -13.69 -19.45
N MET A 117 3.40 -13.95 -18.48
CA MET A 117 3.02 -14.68 -17.28
C MET A 117 2.38 -13.73 -16.28
N ALA A 118 1.21 -14.09 -15.78
CA ALA A 118 0.45 -13.27 -14.83
C ALA A 118 -0.10 -14.12 -13.67
N HIS A 119 -0.26 -13.49 -12.51
CA HIS A 119 -1.15 -13.97 -11.47
C HIS A 119 -2.60 -13.89 -11.97
N LEU A 120 -3.44 -14.82 -11.54
CA LEU A 120 -4.82 -14.88 -12.00
C LEU A 120 -5.78 -14.57 -10.85
N HIS A 121 -6.69 -13.64 -11.07
CA HIS A 121 -7.86 -13.51 -10.20
C HIS A 121 -8.69 -14.80 -10.22
N ALA A 122 -9.31 -15.16 -9.09
CA ALA A 122 -10.06 -16.41 -8.89
C ALA A 122 -11.15 -16.66 -9.96
N GLN A 123 -11.69 -15.61 -10.58
CA GLN A 123 -12.73 -15.72 -11.62
C GLN A 123 -12.20 -15.99 -13.03
N CYS A 124 -10.92 -15.76 -13.32
CA CYS A 124 -10.37 -15.99 -14.67
C CYS A 124 -10.41 -17.46 -15.06
N ARG A 125 -10.73 -17.76 -16.33
CA ARG A 125 -10.71 -19.09 -16.95
C ARG A 125 -10.00 -19.06 -18.31
N ILE A 126 -9.45 -20.19 -18.72
CA ILE A 126 -8.85 -20.32 -20.06
C ILE A 126 -9.88 -19.97 -21.13
N GLY A 127 -9.47 -19.15 -22.11
CA GLY A 127 -10.30 -18.65 -23.19
C GLY A 127 -10.97 -17.29 -22.89
N ASP A 128 -10.93 -16.83 -21.64
CA ASP A 128 -11.48 -15.52 -21.29
C ASP A 128 -10.66 -14.39 -21.92
N THR A 129 -11.36 -13.35 -22.38
CA THR A 129 -10.75 -12.03 -22.55
C THR A 129 -10.50 -11.44 -21.17
N VAL A 130 -9.25 -11.13 -20.87
CA VAL A 130 -8.82 -10.61 -19.59
C VAL A 130 -8.18 -9.25 -19.74
N THR A 131 -8.31 -8.42 -18.71
CA THR A 131 -7.55 -7.18 -18.56
C THR A 131 -6.43 -7.39 -17.55
N LEU A 132 -5.21 -7.03 -17.92
CA LEU A 132 -4.05 -7.08 -17.05
C LEU A 132 -3.86 -5.76 -16.31
N ARG A 133 -3.38 -5.83 -15.07
CA ARG A 133 -2.83 -4.69 -14.36
C ARG A 133 -1.46 -5.03 -13.79
N LEU A 134 -0.64 -4.01 -13.63
CA LEU A 134 0.65 -4.11 -12.96
C LEU A 134 0.49 -3.75 -11.48
N PHE A 135 0.96 -4.64 -10.61
CA PHE A 135 1.06 -4.40 -9.17
C PHE A 135 2.53 -4.44 -8.74
N LEU A 136 2.83 -3.80 -7.62
CA LEU A 136 4.08 -4.04 -6.90
C LEU A 136 3.83 -5.19 -5.92
N ASP A 137 4.67 -6.21 -5.97
CA ASP A 137 4.70 -7.26 -4.96
C ASP A 137 5.38 -6.76 -3.67
N LYS A 138 5.45 -7.63 -2.64
CA LYS A 138 6.10 -7.31 -1.35
C LYS A 138 7.62 -7.07 -1.45
N ALA A 139 8.22 -7.27 -2.62
CA ALA A 139 9.64 -6.98 -2.91
C ALA A 139 9.82 -5.73 -3.79
N ASP A 140 8.77 -4.92 -3.96
CA ASP A 140 8.69 -3.77 -4.87
C ASP A 140 8.96 -4.14 -6.34
N ARG A 141 8.60 -5.36 -6.75
CA ARG A 141 8.74 -5.80 -8.16
C ARG A 141 7.40 -5.76 -8.85
N ALA A 142 7.41 -5.24 -10.07
CA ALA A 142 6.26 -5.33 -10.94
C ALA A 142 5.89 -6.79 -11.22
N VAL A 143 4.63 -7.11 -10.98
CA VAL A 143 4.00 -8.37 -11.36
C VAL A 143 2.72 -8.07 -12.14
N PHE A 144 2.38 -8.94 -13.09
CA PHE A 144 1.12 -8.87 -13.79
C PHE A 144 0.05 -9.63 -13.01
N MET A 145 -1.14 -9.06 -12.95
CA MET A 145 -2.34 -9.78 -12.52
C MET A 145 -3.45 -9.60 -13.55
N ALA A 146 -4.08 -10.71 -13.95
CA ALA A 146 -5.15 -10.76 -14.92
C ALA A 146 -6.51 -10.81 -14.24
N PHE A 147 -7.48 -10.09 -14.81
CA PHE A 147 -8.87 -10.01 -14.36
C PHE A 147 -9.80 -10.29 -15.52
N SER A 148 -10.80 -11.15 -15.32
CA SER A 148 -11.89 -11.37 -16.28
C SER A 148 -12.86 -10.17 -16.32
N ASP A 149 -13.09 -9.55 -15.16
CA ASP A 149 -13.96 -8.39 -15.00
C ASP A 149 -13.38 -7.48 -13.91
N LEU A 150 -13.10 -6.22 -14.26
CA LEU A 150 -12.53 -5.22 -13.36
C LEU A 150 -13.59 -4.45 -12.55
N ASP A 151 -14.86 -4.63 -12.87
CA ASP A 151 -15.99 -4.01 -12.18
C ASP A 151 -16.75 -5.02 -11.30
N SER A 152 -16.27 -6.27 -11.26
CA SER A 152 -16.85 -7.34 -10.44
C SER A 152 -16.89 -6.94 -8.96
N PRO A 153 -18.05 -7.06 -8.29
CA PRO A 153 -18.16 -6.76 -6.86
C PRO A 153 -17.32 -7.70 -6.00
N ASP A 154 -16.97 -8.88 -6.54
CA ASP A 154 -16.26 -9.94 -5.86
C ASP A 154 -14.73 -9.79 -5.91
N LEU A 155 -14.19 -8.77 -6.60
CA LEU A 155 -12.75 -8.56 -6.73
C LEU A 155 -12.03 -8.60 -5.37
N ARG A 156 -12.68 -8.05 -4.35
CA ARG A 156 -12.13 -7.89 -3.00
C ARG A 156 -12.10 -9.19 -2.21
N GLU A 157 -12.77 -10.24 -2.70
CA GLU A 157 -12.82 -11.55 -2.05
C GLU A 157 -11.62 -12.44 -2.41
N ASP A 158 -10.83 -12.05 -3.41
CA ASP A 158 -9.68 -12.81 -3.87
C ASP A 158 -8.44 -12.64 -2.96
N ILE A 159 -7.96 -13.77 -2.42
CA ILE A 159 -6.82 -13.81 -1.49
C ILE A 159 -5.52 -13.41 -2.20
N GLN A 160 -5.32 -13.74 -3.48
CA GLN A 160 -4.09 -13.39 -4.21
C GLN A 160 -4.03 -11.88 -4.48
N LEU A 161 -5.16 -11.26 -4.85
CA LEU A 161 -5.27 -9.81 -4.99
C LEU A 161 -5.01 -9.11 -3.65
N ARG A 162 -5.51 -9.69 -2.56
CA ARG A 162 -5.27 -9.17 -1.21
C ARG A 162 -3.81 -9.21 -0.79
N GLU A 163 -2.99 -10.13 -1.33
CA GLU A 163 -1.54 -10.14 -1.10
C GLU A 163 -0.79 -9.04 -1.88
N LEU A 164 -1.40 -8.53 -2.96
CA LEU A 164 -0.86 -7.46 -3.82
C LEU A 164 -1.44 -6.07 -3.51
N THR A 165 -2.43 -5.99 -2.62
CA THR A 165 -3.16 -4.76 -2.31
C THR A 165 -3.30 -4.55 -0.80
N ASN A 166 -3.62 -3.32 -0.42
CA ASN A 166 -3.73 -2.90 0.98
C ASN A 166 -5.18 -2.60 1.37
N ASP A 167 -6.11 -3.47 0.98
CA ASP A 167 -7.54 -3.28 1.23
C ASP A 167 -7.85 -3.23 2.75
N PRO A 168 -8.58 -2.20 3.23
CA PRO A 168 -8.88 -2.03 4.65
C PRO A 168 -9.94 -3.00 5.20
N ARG A 169 -10.65 -3.78 4.37
CA ARG A 169 -11.69 -4.71 4.82
C ARG A 169 -11.14 -5.70 5.84
N HIS A 170 -11.83 -5.84 6.97
CA HIS A 170 -11.46 -6.65 8.13
C HIS A 170 -10.16 -6.21 8.86
N ARG A 171 -9.46 -5.17 8.38
CA ARG A 171 -8.23 -4.66 8.98
C ARG A 171 -8.52 -3.73 10.15
N ARG A 172 -7.52 -3.59 11.02
CA ARG A 172 -7.51 -2.65 12.13
C ARG A 172 -6.58 -1.49 11.81
N VAL A 173 -7.09 -0.27 11.91
CA VAL A 173 -6.41 0.94 11.42
C VAL A 173 -6.07 1.86 12.57
N LEU A 174 -4.84 2.34 12.67
CA LEU A 174 -4.47 3.45 13.54
C LEU A 174 -4.43 4.73 12.71
N ILE A 175 -5.21 5.74 13.10
CA ILE A 175 -5.16 7.08 12.51
C ILE A 175 -4.58 8.01 13.56
N THR A 176 -3.41 8.60 13.28
CA THR A 176 -2.77 9.53 14.20
C THR A 176 -3.41 10.92 14.08
N ASP A 177 -3.40 11.71 15.15
CA ASP A 177 -3.94 13.08 15.14
C ASP A 177 -5.38 13.14 14.58
N ALA A 178 -6.21 12.16 14.98
CA ALA A 178 -7.50 11.89 14.34
C ALA A 178 -8.56 12.98 14.59
N ARG A 179 -8.31 13.89 15.52
CA ARG A 179 -9.18 15.03 15.87
C ARG A 179 -9.31 16.05 14.72
N THR A 180 -8.40 16.04 13.74
CA THR A 180 -8.46 16.96 12.60
C THR A 180 -9.65 16.65 11.67
N PRO A 181 -10.13 17.63 10.86
CA PRO A 181 -11.16 17.35 9.86
C PRO A 181 -10.80 16.20 8.91
N ALA A 182 -9.51 16.09 8.54
CA ALA A 182 -8.98 14.98 7.77
C ALA A 182 -9.09 13.66 8.55
N GLY A 183 -8.71 13.65 9.83
CA GLY A 183 -8.82 12.47 10.70
C GLY A 183 -10.25 11.92 10.80
N VAL A 184 -11.24 12.78 11.02
CA VAL A 184 -12.67 12.40 11.06
C VAL A 184 -13.13 11.85 9.70
N ALA A 185 -12.73 12.48 8.60
CA ALA A 185 -13.07 12.02 7.25
C ALA A 185 -12.45 10.66 6.92
N LEU A 186 -11.18 10.44 7.30
CA LEU A 186 -10.49 9.17 7.14
C LEU A 186 -11.17 8.06 7.94
N ALA A 187 -11.54 8.32 9.20
CA ALA A 187 -12.24 7.35 10.03
C ALA A 187 -13.58 6.93 9.41
N ARG A 188 -14.34 7.90 8.88
CA ARG A 188 -15.59 7.63 8.16
C ARG A 188 -15.37 6.82 6.87
N ALA A 189 -14.36 7.18 6.09
CA ALA A 189 -14.03 6.49 4.84
C ALA A 189 -13.56 5.04 5.09
N MET A 190 -12.70 4.83 6.10
CA MET A 190 -12.22 3.49 6.49
C MET A 190 -13.35 2.62 7.03
N THR A 191 -14.28 3.21 7.78
CA THR A 191 -15.50 2.52 8.25
C THR A 191 -16.34 2.05 7.06
N LYS A 192 -16.62 2.95 6.10
CA LYS A 192 -17.34 2.62 4.87
C LYS A 192 -16.63 1.55 4.04
N ALA A 193 -15.29 1.55 4.05
CA ALA A 193 -14.48 0.57 3.33
C ALA A 193 -14.45 -0.81 4.00
N GLY A 194 -15.02 -0.96 5.20
CA GLY A 194 -15.13 -2.24 5.92
C GLY A 194 -14.01 -2.51 6.91
N ALA A 195 -13.29 -1.47 7.39
CA ALA A 195 -12.33 -1.63 8.47
C ALA A 195 -13.02 -2.20 9.72
N LYS A 196 -12.41 -3.22 10.35
CA LYS A 196 -12.96 -3.92 11.52
C LYS A 196 -12.93 -3.04 12.77
N ARG A 197 -11.84 -2.30 12.96
CA ARG A 197 -11.64 -1.40 14.09
C ARG A 197 -10.73 -0.26 13.69
N ILE A 198 -11.03 0.94 14.16
CA ILE A 198 -10.22 2.13 13.94
C ILE A 198 -9.82 2.68 15.32
N PHE A 199 -8.52 2.78 15.55
CA PHE A 199 -7.93 3.48 16.69
C PHE A 199 -7.67 4.92 16.27
N ALA A 200 -8.44 5.85 16.82
CA ALA A 200 -8.32 7.28 16.57
C ALA A 200 -7.39 7.88 17.64
N GLY A 201 -6.13 8.11 17.27
CA GLY A 201 -5.11 8.64 18.18
C GLY A 201 -5.26 10.14 18.41
N ILE A 202 -5.38 10.55 19.67
CA ILE A 202 -5.61 11.94 20.07
C ILE A 202 -4.73 12.26 21.29
N GLY A 203 -3.85 13.27 21.19
CA GLY A 203 -2.98 13.67 22.31
C GLY A 203 -3.74 14.42 23.42
N ASP A 204 -4.59 15.37 23.03
CA ASP A 204 -5.36 16.23 23.96
C ASP A 204 -6.81 15.72 24.18
N ALA A 205 -6.97 14.44 24.55
CA ALA A 205 -8.30 13.84 24.68
C ALA A 205 -9.19 14.53 25.75
N TRP A 206 -8.59 15.20 26.73
CA TRP A 206 -9.29 15.98 27.75
C TRP A 206 -9.99 17.23 27.19
N LYS A 207 -9.53 17.77 26.05
CA LYS A 207 -10.16 18.91 25.35
C LYS A 207 -11.26 18.42 24.43
N ARG A 208 -12.39 18.00 24.99
CA ARG A 208 -13.53 17.49 24.23
C ARG A 208 -14.09 18.54 23.26
N ASP A 209 -14.42 18.10 22.05
CA ASP A 209 -15.05 18.91 21.01
C ASP A 209 -15.89 18.04 20.05
N ALA A 210 -16.55 18.68 19.09
CA ALA A 210 -17.41 18.02 18.12
C ALA A 210 -16.69 16.96 17.26
N ALA A 211 -15.37 17.07 17.05
CA ALA A 211 -14.62 16.08 16.29
C ALA A 211 -14.44 14.80 17.10
N ILE A 212 -14.13 14.91 18.40
CA ILE A 212 -14.07 13.74 19.31
C ILE A 212 -15.44 13.07 19.41
N GLU A 213 -16.51 13.85 19.58
CA GLU A 213 -17.88 13.32 19.64
C GLU A 213 -18.26 12.60 18.34
N ALA A 214 -17.90 13.14 17.17
CA ALA A 214 -18.14 12.50 15.89
C ALA A 214 -17.37 11.18 15.73
N LEU A 215 -16.14 11.11 16.25
CA LEU A 215 -15.33 9.88 16.24
C LEU A 215 -15.95 8.81 17.15
N GLU A 216 -16.31 9.17 18.38
CA GLU A 216 -16.91 8.26 19.36
C GLU A 216 -18.31 7.78 18.94
N GLY A 217 -19.04 8.58 18.13
CA GLY A 217 -20.33 8.20 17.56
C GLY A 217 -20.26 7.10 16.49
N MET A 218 -19.06 6.71 16.03
CA MET A 218 -18.88 5.63 15.05
C MET A 218 -18.56 4.30 15.78
N GLU A 219 -19.41 3.29 15.59
CA GLU A 219 -19.29 1.96 16.25
C GLU A 219 -17.91 1.29 16.05
N THR A 220 -17.36 1.43 14.84
CA THR A 220 -16.06 0.87 14.45
C THR A 220 -14.86 1.65 14.99
N VAL A 221 -15.06 2.79 15.64
CA VAL A 221 -13.98 3.69 16.08
C VAL A 221 -13.84 3.64 17.60
N SER A 222 -12.58 3.67 18.07
CA SER A 222 -12.23 3.95 19.47
C SER A 222 -11.18 5.03 19.51
N THR A 223 -11.42 6.05 20.33
CA THR A 223 -10.41 7.05 20.66
C THR A 223 -9.35 6.44 21.57
N VAL A 224 -8.08 6.76 21.31
CA VAL A 224 -6.94 6.31 22.12
C VAL A 224 -6.00 7.50 22.38
N PRO A 225 -5.39 7.59 23.57
CA PRO A 225 -4.41 8.62 23.85
C PRO A 225 -3.18 8.42 22.95
N LEU A 226 -2.81 9.45 22.19
CA LEU A 226 -1.63 9.42 21.33
C LEU A 226 -1.10 10.85 21.09
N ASP A 227 -0.11 11.25 21.88
CA ASP A 227 0.65 12.46 21.63
C ASP A 227 1.94 12.11 20.88
N LEU A 228 2.06 12.60 19.64
CA LEU A 228 3.23 12.35 18.79
C LEU A 228 4.48 13.12 19.23
N THR A 229 4.33 14.10 20.13
CA THR A 229 5.44 14.86 20.70
C THR A 229 6.05 14.16 21.91
N ASP A 230 5.37 13.15 22.47
CA ASP A 230 5.82 12.38 23.63
C ASP A 230 6.18 10.93 23.23
N THR A 231 7.45 10.57 23.38
CA THR A 231 7.93 9.21 23.13
C THR A 231 7.21 8.18 24.00
N ARG A 232 6.96 8.50 25.28
CA ARG A 232 6.32 7.58 26.21
C ARG A 232 4.88 7.29 25.80
N SER A 233 4.13 8.31 25.39
CA SER A 233 2.77 8.13 24.87
C SER A 233 2.72 7.16 23.67
N VAL A 234 3.68 7.25 22.74
CA VAL A 234 3.75 6.35 21.57
C VAL A 234 4.12 4.93 21.99
N GLU A 235 5.10 4.76 22.88
CA GLU A 235 5.56 3.47 23.37
C GLU A 235 4.47 2.72 24.15
N GLU A 236 3.78 3.41 25.07
CA GLU A 236 2.69 2.86 25.87
C GLU A 236 1.55 2.37 24.96
N LEU A 237 1.11 3.20 24.00
CA LEU A 237 0.08 2.79 23.05
C LEU A 237 0.54 1.60 22.18
N CYS A 238 1.80 1.59 21.74
CA CYS A 238 2.34 0.46 21.00
C CYS A 238 2.31 -0.84 21.83
N GLY A 239 2.61 -0.76 23.13
CA GLY A 239 2.50 -1.89 24.05
C GLY A 239 1.07 -2.47 24.12
N GLU A 240 0.06 -1.62 24.06
CA GLU A 240 -1.36 -2.02 24.17
C GLU A 240 -1.97 -2.54 22.87
N ILE A 241 -1.63 -1.89 21.74
CA ILE A 241 -2.29 -2.11 20.45
C ILE A 241 -1.35 -2.38 19.28
N GLY A 242 -0.03 -2.41 19.44
CA GLY A 242 0.92 -2.64 18.33
C GLY A 242 0.66 -3.97 17.60
N GLY A 243 0.40 -5.05 18.36
CA GLY A 243 -0.04 -6.34 17.80
C GLY A 243 -1.47 -6.33 17.21
N LYS A 244 -2.15 -5.19 17.26
CA LYS A 244 -3.49 -4.96 16.76
C LYS A 244 -3.57 -3.94 15.62
N VAL A 245 -2.48 -3.31 15.21
CA VAL A 245 -2.46 -2.37 14.08
C VAL A 245 -2.06 -3.10 12.80
N ASP A 246 -2.89 -2.99 11.76
CA ASP A 246 -2.65 -3.60 10.45
C ASP A 246 -2.35 -2.53 9.38
N ILE A 247 -2.98 -1.36 9.52
CA ILE A 247 -2.72 -0.16 8.72
C ILE A 247 -2.44 1.00 9.68
N LEU A 248 -1.35 1.73 9.45
CA LEU A 248 -1.04 2.95 10.17
C LEU A 248 -1.14 4.14 9.21
N VAL A 249 -2.01 5.11 9.54
CA VAL A 249 -2.19 6.36 8.81
C VAL A 249 -1.59 7.49 9.63
N HIS A 250 -0.41 7.93 9.23
CA HIS A 250 0.25 9.11 9.77
C HIS A 250 -0.40 10.37 9.17
N ASN A 251 -1.35 10.93 9.94
CA ASN A 251 -2.20 12.07 9.61
C ASN A 251 -1.85 13.30 10.48
N ALA A 252 -0.62 13.38 10.99
CA ALA A 252 -0.20 14.53 11.77
C ALA A 252 -0.26 15.81 10.93
N GLU A 253 -1.00 16.81 11.42
CA GLU A 253 -1.12 18.09 10.74
C GLU A 253 -0.90 19.25 11.71
N GLN A 254 -0.15 20.23 11.25
CA GLN A 254 -0.03 21.54 11.89
C GLN A 254 0.30 22.59 10.83
N VAL A 255 -0.65 23.49 10.58
CA VAL A 255 -0.48 24.55 9.58
C VAL A 255 -0.33 25.90 10.30
N ARG A 256 0.78 26.58 10.02
CA ARG A 256 1.06 27.94 10.45
C ARG A 256 1.66 28.71 9.28
N PRO A 257 1.11 29.90 8.92
CA PRO A 257 1.74 30.76 7.93
C PRO A 257 3.07 31.29 8.48
N GLY A 258 4.03 31.50 7.58
CA GLY A 258 5.35 31.98 7.93
C GLY A 258 6.39 31.59 6.90
N GLY A 259 6.94 32.57 6.20
CA GLY A 259 8.12 32.39 5.37
C GLY A 259 9.40 32.34 6.21
N VAL A 260 10.44 31.68 5.70
CA VAL A 260 11.73 31.56 6.40
C VAL A 260 12.33 32.93 6.73
N MET A 261 12.10 33.93 5.87
CA MET A 261 12.60 35.30 6.02
C MET A 261 11.64 36.22 6.79
N ALA A 262 10.45 35.76 7.17
CA ALA A 262 9.42 36.60 7.82
C ALA A 262 9.73 36.90 9.30
N GLY A 263 10.73 36.24 9.89
CA GLY A 263 11.08 36.36 11.30
C GLY A 263 10.06 35.69 12.25
N ARG A 264 10.46 35.50 13.51
CA ARG A 264 9.61 35.02 14.64
C ARG A 264 8.95 33.62 14.52
N GLY A 265 9.15 32.87 13.44
CA GLY A 265 8.54 31.54 13.23
C GLY A 265 9.34 30.32 13.71
N ILE A 266 10.50 30.48 14.37
CA ILE A 266 11.37 29.35 14.74
C ILE A 266 10.71 28.43 15.78
N ALA A 267 10.00 29.00 16.76
CA ALA A 267 9.31 28.21 17.78
C ALA A 267 8.20 27.33 17.15
N ASP A 268 7.38 27.91 16.27
CA ASP A 268 6.37 27.18 15.52
C ASP A 268 6.99 26.11 14.62
N ALA A 269 8.12 26.41 13.97
CA ALA A 269 8.85 25.45 13.15
C ALA A 269 9.32 24.25 13.98
N LYS A 270 9.87 24.48 15.18
CA LYS A 270 10.27 23.41 16.09
C LYS A 270 9.09 22.54 16.49
N GLN A 271 7.96 23.14 16.90
CA GLN A 271 6.75 22.39 17.27
C GLN A 271 6.21 21.55 16.11
N LEU A 272 6.19 22.11 14.90
CA LEU A 272 5.80 21.38 13.71
C LEU A 272 6.73 20.18 13.43
N HIS A 273 8.05 20.37 13.52
CA HIS A 273 8.99 19.26 13.34
C HIS A 273 8.84 18.20 14.43
N GLU A 274 8.60 18.62 15.67
CA GLU A 274 8.33 17.74 16.80
C GLU A 274 7.15 16.81 16.52
N LYS A 275 6.04 17.39 16.05
CA LYS A 275 4.82 16.63 15.79
C LYS A 275 4.90 15.79 14.50
N LEU A 276 5.42 16.35 13.41
CA LEU A 276 5.36 15.72 12.08
C LEU A 276 6.58 14.82 11.81
N VAL A 277 7.80 15.32 12.06
CA VAL A 277 9.04 14.62 11.71
C VAL A 277 9.43 13.66 12.82
N PHE A 278 9.58 14.15 14.05
CA PHE A 278 9.96 13.31 15.19
C PHE A 278 8.80 12.41 15.62
N GLY A 279 7.55 12.87 15.52
CA GLY A 279 6.37 12.04 15.66
C GLY A 279 6.35 10.84 14.70
N PHE A 280 6.67 11.05 13.42
CA PHE A 280 6.85 9.96 12.46
C PHE A 280 7.94 8.98 12.91
N MET A 281 9.11 9.48 13.34
CA MET A 281 10.22 8.64 13.76
C MET A 281 9.85 7.77 14.97
N ARG A 282 9.20 8.35 15.99
CA ARG A 282 8.71 7.62 17.18
C ARG A 282 7.75 6.49 16.79
N LEU A 283 6.80 6.80 15.90
CA LEU A 283 5.88 5.78 15.40
C LEU A 283 6.63 4.69 14.63
N ALA A 284 7.62 5.05 13.80
CA ALA A 284 8.36 4.09 12.99
C ALA A 284 9.22 3.16 13.85
N GLU A 285 9.87 3.70 14.89
CA GLU A 285 10.65 2.94 15.86
C GLU A 285 9.77 2.00 16.69
N SER A 286 8.59 2.46 17.13
CA SER A 286 7.70 1.68 18.00
C SER A 286 6.83 0.68 17.22
N PHE A 287 6.07 1.14 16.23
CA PHE A 287 5.10 0.31 15.49
C PHE A 287 5.74 -0.43 14.31
N GLY A 288 6.81 0.11 13.70
CA GLY A 288 7.42 -0.44 12.49
C GLY A 288 7.87 -1.91 12.64
N PRO A 289 8.67 -2.27 13.65
CA PRO A 289 9.09 -3.66 13.86
C PRO A 289 7.92 -4.61 14.10
N VAL A 290 6.91 -4.18 14.87
CA VAL A 290 5.73 -4.99 15.20
C VAL A 290 4.89 -5.24 13.95
N MET A 291 4.61 -4.19 13.18
CA MET A 291 3.90 -4.30 11.90
C MET A 291 4.67 -5.20 10.92
N ARG A 292 5.97 -4.97 10.73
CA ARG A 292 6.80 -5.78 9.83
C ARG A 292 6.76 -7.26 10.17
N SER A 293 6.85 -7.62 11.47
CA SER A 293 6.81 -9.02 11.91
C SER A 293 5.48 -9.72 11.58
N ARG A 294 4.41 -8.95 11.37
CA ARG A 294 3.05 -9.41 11.11
C ARG A 294 2.66 -9.28 9.64
N GLY A 295 3.58 -8.94 8.74
CA GLY A 295 3.32 -8.78 7.29
C GLY A 295 2.87 -10.06 6.55
N ALA A 296 2.85 -11.20 7.24
CA ALA A 296 2.38 -12.48 6.73
C ALA A 296 1.28 -13.14 7.59
N ASP A 297 0.57 -12.38 8.45
CA ASP A 297 -0.57 -12.88 9.25
C ASP A 297 -1.84 -13.14 8.40
N GLY A 298 -1.69 -13.73 7.21
CA GLY A 298 -2.77 -14.08 6.28
C GLY A 298 -3.75 -12.94 6.02
N VAL A 299 -5.05 -13.21 6.25
CA VAL A 299 -6.13 -12.24 6.05
C VAL A 299 -5.93 -10.94 6.86
N ASN A 300 -5.19 -11.00 7.97
CA ASN A 300 -4.91 -9.90 8.90
C ASN A 300 -3.43 -9.49 8.99
N ALA A 301 -2.62 -9.82 7.97
CA ALA A 301 -1.31 -9.21 7.77
C ALA A 301 -1.28 -7.70 8.06
N ALA A 302 -0.22 -7.19 8.67
CA ALA A 302 0.03 -5.76 8.64
C ALA A 302 0.46 -5.39 7.21
N THR A 303 -0.22 -4.44 6.59
CA THR A 303 -0.16 -4.26 5.14
C THR A 303 0.26 -2.88 4.70
N ALA A 304 0.02 -1.82 5.48
CA ALA A 304 0.29 -0.47 4.99
C ALA A 304 0.74 0.52 6.05
N TRP A 305 1.70 1.34 5.63
CA TRP A 305 2.05 2.61 6.25
C TRP A 305 1.69 3.74 5.29
N VAL A 306 0.77 4.62 5.69
CA VAL A 306 0.24 5.69 4.86
C VAL A 306 0.59 7.04 5.48
N ASN A 307 1.31 7.89 4.74
CA ASN A 307 1.64 9.24 5.18
C ASN A 307 0.78 10.26 4.42
N LEU A 308 0.06 11.12 5.14
CA LEU A 308 -0.62 12.27 4.55
C LEU A 308 0.31 13.49 4.62
N LEU A 309 0.90 13.82 3.47
CA LEU A 309 1.84 14.91 3.33
C LEU A 309 1.28 15.96 2.37
N SER A 310 1.67 17.21 2.60
CA SER A 310 1.39 18.31 1.69
C SER A 310 2.10 18.10 0.35
N VAL A 311 1.46 18.50 -0.76
CA VAL A 311 2.12 18.56 -2.09
C VAL A 311 3.39 19.40 -2.06
N TYR A 312 3.45 20.37 -1.15
CA TYR A 312 4.62 21.21 -0.91
C TYR A 312 5.77 20.50 -0.16
N ALA A 313 5.69 19.19 0.04
CA ALA A 313 6.84 18.34 0.33
C ALA A 313 7.82 18.26 -0.87
N HIS A 314 7.31 18.43 -2.09
CA HIS A 314 8.11 18.37 -3.32
C HIS A 314 8.69 19.71 -3.76
N ALA A 315 8.05 20.81 -3.35
CA ALA A 315 8.47 22.17 -3.68
C ALA A 315 8.04 23.13 -2.57
N ASN A 316 8.88 24.10 -2.24
CA ASN A 316 8.60 25.02 -1.15
C ASN A 316 7.50 26.03 -1.52
N TRP A 317 6.57 26.29 -0.61
CA TRP A 317 5.64 27.41 -0.69
C TRP A 317 6.17 28.56 0.17
N PRO A 318 6.65 29.69 -0.41
CA PRO A 318 7.35 30.71 0.36
C PRO A 318 6.58 31.31 1.54
N ALA A 319 5.24 31.38 1.46
CA ALA A 319 4.39 31.85 2.56
C ALA A 319 4.26 30.85 3.71
N TYR A 320 4.64 29.58 3.50
CA TYR A 320 4.55 28.47 4.44
C TYR A 320 5.85 27.64 4.43
N GLY A 321 7.00 28.32 4.29
CA GLY A 321 8.27 27.65 3.98
C GLY A 321 8.70 26.61 5.00
N GLN A 322 8.39 26.82 6.28
CA GLN A 322 8.67 25.86 7.36
C GLN A 322 7.78 24.62 7.28
N HIS A 323 6.51 24.80 6.90
CA HIS A 323 5.57 23.70 6.65
C HIS A 323 6.05 22.81 5.52
N SER A 324 6.42 23.40 4.38
CA SER A 324 7.02 22.67 3.26
C SER A 324 8.26 21.89 3.67
N ALA A 325 9.17 22.50 4.45
CA ALA A 325 10.40 21.85 4.91
C ALA A 325 10.13 20.61 5.78
N ALA A 326 9.23 20.70 6.76
CA ALA A 326 8.88 19.56 7.62
C ALA A 326 8.23 18.41 6.84
N HIS A 327 7.34 18.73 5.90
CA HIS A 327 6.74 17.72 5.02
C HIS A 327 7.76 17.09 4.07
N ALA A 328 8.73 17.85 3.56
CA ALA A 328 9.81 17.32 2.73
C ALA A 328 10.75 16.40 3.54
N ALA A 329 11.07 16.76 4.79
CA ALA A 329 11.83 15.91 5.70
C ALA A 329 11.09 14.59 5.97
N THR A 330 9.80 14.66 6.24
CA THR A 330 8.96 13.47 6.47
C THR A 330 8.82 12.60 5.22
N LEU A 331 8.71 13.22 4.03
CA LEU A 331 8.71 12.50 2.76
C LEU A 331 10.02 11.75 2.53
N SER A 332 11.15 12.35 2.90
CA SER A 332 12.47 11.70 2.85
C SER A 332 12.53 10.50 3.81
N LEU A 333 12.13 10.68 5.06
CA LEU A 333 12.11 9.61 6.07
C LEU A 333 11.18 8.45 5.68
N ALA A 334 10.04 8.73 5.05
CA ALA A 334 9.12 7.71 4.56
C ALA A 334 9.76 6.73 3.56
N GLN A 335 10.82 7.14 2.87
CA GLN A 335 11.55 6.27 1.93
C GLN A 335 12.35 5.19 2.65
N CYS A 336 12.68 5.39 3.94
CA CYS A 336 13.39 4.40 4.76
C CYS A 336 12.51 3.24 5.23
N LEU A 337 11.18 3.32 5.04
CA LEU A 337 10.25 2.25 5.42
C LEU A 337 10.05 1.18 4.34
N ARG A 338 10.68 1.34 3.17
CA ARG A 338 10.64 0.38 2.07
C ARG A 338 11.69 -0.71 2.22
#